data_AF-A0A6C1NHT5-F1
#
_entry.id   AF-A0A6C1NHT5-F1
#
_cell.length_a   1.000
_cell.length_b   1.000
_cell.length_c   1.000
_cell.angle_alpha   90.00
_cell.angle_beta   90.00
_cell.angle_gamma   90.00
#
_symmetry.space_group_name_H-M   'P 1'
#
loop_
_entity.id
_entity.type
_entity.pdbx_description
1 polymer ?
#
loop_
_entity_poly.entity_id
_entity_poly.type
_entity_poly.pdbx_seq_one_letter_code
_entity_poly.pdbx_strand_id
1 'polypeptide(L)'
;MSGRVTHRDLPVFPVSPPSGAGGAGEGVRSARGLEGRLEAVGQPEGPRIGLVTLGCDKNTVDSERMMASLVGHGARVTTGVEGARIVIVNTCGFIEAAREQSVETILEACALKEAGGVDAVVAVGCMVQRYGDELAREIPEVDLFMGITDMPRLVPELQDRGFLPDPETLPNMERPLRLLSTETSHTSFLKISEGCDHTCAFCAIPHMRGLHRSVPVAELVAEARELEAAGVRELNIISQDTTWYGRDLRRAAVKAAGPGGTPDSVPLLPDLLRALLAGTEVPWFRLFYMYPSGITPELVELLASEPRILPYLDLPIQHGSDAVLRRMRRPERQETIRQRVRDLRESIPGIVLRTTVIVGFPGETDAEFEDMMGLLEELAFDRVGAFTYSPEEGTPAAEMAEQVPESVKRERLEALMDLQRGISWEANEALVGRVEALLVDRLVDDDPEYVAEGRIRGQAIDVDGLTRILPDEAARTLRPGDLVPVRIEDALEYDLVARVVPPPEPSVP
;
A
#
# COMPACT_ATOMS: atom_id res chain seq x y z
N MET A 1 -50.59 -21.56 -9.56
CA MET A 1 -50.82 -20.92 -8.24
C MET A 1 -49.50 -20.39 -7.75
N SER A 2 -49.45 -19.07 -7.58
CA SER A 2 -48.31 -18.26 -7.19
C SER A 2 -47.82 -18.61 -5.78
N GLY A 3 -46.53 -18.90 -5.64
CA GLY A 3 -45.83 -18.95 -4.36
C GLY A 3 -44.58 -18.09 -4.46
N ARG A 4 -44.70 -16.79 -4.20
CA ARG A 4 -43.58 -15.86 -4.05
C ARG A 4 -42.70 -16.35 -2.89
N VAL A 5 -41.42 -16.61 -3.18
CA VAL A 5 -40.40 -16.80 -2.15
C VAL A 5 -40.12 -15.42 -1.55
N THR A 6 -40.40 -15.30 -0.26
CA THR A 6 -40.19 -14.12 0.57
C THR A 6 -38.69 -13.90 0.80
N HIS A 7 -38.23 -12.67 0.58
CA HIS A 7 -36.94 -12.16 1.07
C HIS A 7 -36.75 -12.60 2.53
N ARG A 8 -35.72 -13.39 2.80
CA ARG A 8 -35.22 -13.65 4.15
C ARG A 8 -34.14 -12.62 4.43
N ASP A 9 -34.27 -11.97 5.56
CA ASP A 9 -33.42 -10.89 6.06
C ASP A 9 -31.95 -11.32 6.10
N LEU A 10 -31.18 -10.83 5.13
CA LEU A 10 -29.73 -10.66 5.22
C LEU A 10 -29.43 -9.63 6.33
N PRO A 11 -28.24 -9.64 6.97
CA PRO A 11 -27.82 -8.51 7.77
C PRO A 11 -27.93 -7.23 6.93
N VAL A 12 -28.78 -6.31 7.38
CA VAL A 12 -29.04 -5.05 6.71
C VAL A 12 -27.82 -4.16 6.90
N PHE A 13 -26.89 -4.20 5.95
CA PHE A 13 -25.91 -3.15 5.75
C PHE A 13 -26.68 -1.90 5.29
N PRO A 14 -26.57 -0.74 5.97
CA PRO A 14 -27.29 0.45 5.57
C PRO A 14 -26.69 0.99 4.27
N VAL A 15 -27.22 0.53 3.14
CA VAL A 15 -26.94 1.07 1.81
C VAL A 15 -27.42 2.52 1.78
N SER A 16 -26.51 3.47 1.96
CA SER A 16 -26.79 4.87 1.63
C SER A 16 -26.54 5.05 0.13
N PRO A 17 -27.53 5.47 -0.67
CA PRO A 17 -27.30 5.72 -2.08
C PRO A 17 -26.31 6.88 -2.24
N PRO A 18 -25.38 6.82 -3.20
CA PRO A 18 -24.61 8.01 -3.56
C PRO A 18 -25.59 9.07 -4.07
N SER A 19 -25.68 10.19 -3.36
CA SER A 19 -26.42 11.35 -3.81
C SER A 19 -25.69 11.97 -5.00
N GLY A 20 -26.12 11.63 -6.22
CA GLY A 20 -25.78 12.39 -7.44
C GLY A 20 -25.36 11.56 -8.64
N ALA A 21 -26.26 10.76 -9.22
CA ALA A 21 -26.10 10.26 -10.59
C ALA A 21 -27.46 10.25 -11.30
N GLY A 22 -27.73 11.30 -12.07
CA GLY A 22 -28.79 11.31 -13.08
C GLY A 22 -28.19 10.91 -14.42
N GLY A 23 -28.72 9.83 -15.03
CA GLY A 23 -28.40 9.44 -16.41
C GLY A 23 -28.14 7.95 -16.55
N ALA A 24 -29.21 7.17 -16.76
CA ALA A 24 -29.15 5.73 -17.01
C ALA A 24 -28.65 5.40 -18.42
N GLY A 25 -27.79 4.38 -18.52
CA GLY A 25 -27.62 3.57 -19.73
C GLY A 25 -26.20 3.41 -20.23
N GLU A 26 -25.38 2.57 -19.57
CA GLU A 26 -24.27 1.82 -20.17
C GLU A 26 -23.73 0.84 -19.11
N GLY A 27 -24.20 -0.41 -19.17
CA GLY A 27 -23.70 -1.50 -18.33
C GLY A 27 -22.43 -2.10 -18.94
N VAL A 28 -21.53 -2.54 -18.05
CA VAL A 28 -20.26 -3.24 -18.34
C VAL A 28 -19.11 -2.31 -18.76
N ARG A 29 -18.39 -1.74 -17.78
CA ARG A 29 -16.99 -1.31 -17.96
C ARG A 29 -16.18 -0.94 -16.72
N SER A 30 -16.67 -1.02 -15.49
CA SER A 30 -15.82 -0.64 -14.35
C SER A 30 -16.09 -1.42 -13.07
N ALA A 31 -15.62 -2.67 -13.01
CA ALA A 31 -15.05 -3.14 -11.75
C ALA A 31 -13.74 -2.34 -11.59
N ARG A 32 -13.76 -1.23 -10.83
CA ARG A 32 -12.56 -0.45 -10.50
C ARG A 32 -11.73 -1.24 -9.49
N GLY A 33 -11.07 -2.29 -9.96
CA GLY A 33 -9.89 -2.90 -9.35
C GLY A 33 -8.72 -2.63 -10.30
N LEU A 34 -7.69 -1.93 -9.81
CA LEU A 34 -6.42 -1.59 -10.47
C LEU A 34 -6.51 -1.47 -12.01
N GLU A 35 -6.63 -0.24 -12.51
CA GLU A 35 -6.34 0.08 -13.91
C GLU A 35 -4.86 -0.29 -14.17
N GLY A 36 -4.69 -1.49 -14.75
CA GLY A 36 -3.42 -2.19 -14.96
C GLY A 36 -3.66 -3.61 -15.44
N ARG A 37 -3.86 -3.77 -16.75
CA ARG A 37 -4.08 -5.07 -17.38
C ARG A 37 -2.74 -5.75 -17.68
N LEU A 38 -2.33 -6.66 -16.80
CA LEU A 38 -1.32 -7.65 -17.15
C LEU A 38 -1.91 -8.58 -18.21
N GLU A 39 -1.37 -8.52 -19.42
CA GLU A 39 -1.71 -9.47 -20.48
C GLU A 39 -1.42 -10.90 -20.00
N ALA A 40 -2.14 -11.89 -20.53
CA ALA A 40 -2.07 -13.25 -20.02
C ALA A 40 -0.67 -13.87 -20.15
N VAL A 41 0.04 -14.06 -19.02
CA VAL A 41 1.40 -14.63 -18.92
C VAL A 41 1.34 -16.09 -18.47
N GLY A 42 2.20 -16.96 -19.02
CA GLY A 42 2.36 -18.34 -18.57
C GLY A 42 2.22 -19.37 -19.70
N GLN A 43 1.95 -20.62 -19.34
CA GLN A 43 1.86 -21.71 -20.32
C GLN A 43 0.64 -21.50 -21.24
N PRO A 44 0.78 -21.50 -22.58
CA PRO A 44 -0.33 -21.18 -23.50
C PRO A 44 -1.59 -22.04 -23.30
N GLU A 45 -1.39 -23.33 -23.04
CA GLU A 45 -2.43 -24.34 -22.80
C GLU A 45 -2.70 -24.59 -21.31
N GLY A 46 -2.09 -23.79 -20.43
CA GLY A 46 -2.26 -23.87 -19.00
C GLY A 46 -3.66 -23.44 -18.53
N PRO A 47 -4.08 -23.82 -17.31
CA PRO A 47 -5.30 -23.30 -16.70
C PRO A 47 -5.31 -21.77 -16.71
N ARG A 48 -6.38 -21.18 -17.24
CA ARG A 48 -6.51 -19.71 -17.34
C ARG A 48 -7.05 -19.15 -16.03
N ILE A 49 -6.24 -18.37 -15.34
CA ILE A 49 -6.55 -17.80 -14.04
C ILE A 49 -6.60 -16.29 -14.15
N GLY A 50 -7.74 -15.71 -13.77
CA GLY A 50 -7.89 -14.27 -13.57
C GLY A 50 -7.69 -13.96 -12.09
N LEU A 51 -6.81 -13.03 -11.77
CA LEU A 51 -6.55 -12.61 -10.40
C LEU A 51 -6.96 -11.15 -10.21
N VAL A 52 -7.97 -10.93 -9.37
CA VAL A 52 -8.46 -9.58 -9.01
C VAL A 52 -7.85 -9.20 -7.67
N THR A 53 -7.06 -8.14 -7.67
CA THR A 53 -6.42 -7.61 -6.46
C THR A 53 -7.23 -6.44 -5.90
N LEU A 54 -7.59 -6.53 -4.62
CA LEU A 54 -8.24 -5.44 -3.89
C LEU A 54 -7.40 -5.03 -2.69
N GLY A 55 -7.59 -3.81 -2.20
CA GLY A 55 -6.98 -3.33 -0.97
C GLY A 55 -5.71 -2.49 -1.21
N CYS A 56 -4.63 -2.83 -0.51
CA CYS A 56 -3.43 -1.99 -0.41
C CYS A 56 -2.21 -2.59 -1.12
N ASP A 57 -1.12 -1.84 -1.20
CA ASP A 57 0.16 -2.22 -1.82
C ASP A 57 0.70 -3.59 -1.35
N LYS A 58 0.41 -3.94 -0.09
CA LYS A 58 0.79 -5.24 0.49
C LYS A 58 0.04 -6.38 -0.20
N ASN A 59 -1.26 -6.20 -0.46
CA ASN A 59 -2.06 -7.13 -1.25
C ASN A 59 -1.59 -7.18 -2.72
N THR A 60 -1.10 -6.06 -3.28
CA THR A 60 -0.47 -6.06 -4.61
C THR A 60 0.76 -6.96 -4.63
N VAL A 61 1.71 -6.77 -3.70
CA VAL A 61 2.90 -7.66 -3.60
C VAL A 61 2.49 -9.13 -3.41
N ASP A 62 1.51 -9.40 -2.56
CA ASP A 62 1.00 -10.76 -2.33
C ASP A 62 0.41 -11.38 -3.60
N SER A 63 -0.31 -10.57 -4.38
CA SER A 63 -0.89 -10.97 -5.67
C SER A 63 0.21 -11.29 -6.69
N GLU A 64 1.23 -10.45 -6.81
CA GLU A 64 2.31 -10.66 -7.78
C GLU A 64 3.15 -11.90 -7.50
N ARG A 65 3.42 -12.19 -6.22
CA ARG A 65 4.06 -13.45 -5.80
C ARG A 65 3.15 -14.65 -6.06
N MET A 66 1.84 -14.50 -5.85
CA MET A 66 0.86 -15.53 -6.15
C MET A 66 0.81 -15.84 -7.65
N MET A 67 0.72 -14.82 -8.49
CA MET A 67 0.73 -14.97 -9.95
C MET A 67 2.00 -15.64 -10.45
N ALA A 68 3.17 -15.22 -9.94
CA ALA A 68 4.45 -15.85 -10.27
C ALA A 68 4.50 -17.32 -9.88
N SER A 69 4.00 -17.66 -8.68
CA SER A 69 3.87 -19.04 -8.23
C SER A 69 2.94 -19.85 -9.13
N LEU A 70 1.76 -19.31 -9.49
CA LEU A 70 0.79 -19.98 -10.37
C LEU A 70 1.39 -20.25 -11.76
N VAL A 71 2.07 -19.27 -12.36
CA VAL A 71 2.76 -19.45 -13.65
C VAL A 71 3.87 -20.50 -13.54
N GLY A 72 4.64 -20.47 -12.45
CA GLY A 72 5.65 -21.50 -12.17
C GLY A 72 5.07 -22.91 -12.01
N HIS A 73 3.76 -23.02 -11.75
CA HIS A 73 3.01 -24.27 -11.68
C HIS A 73 2.09 -24.52 -12.88
N GLY A 74 2.43 -23.92 -14.03
CA GLY A 74 1.81 -24.23 -15.32
C GLY A 74 0.51 -23.49 -15.61
N ALA A 75 0.12 -22.52 -14.78
CA ALA A 75 -1.03 -21.67 -15.07
C ALA A 75 -0.73 -20.63 -16.15
N ARG A 76 -1.79 -20.06 -16.72
CA ARG A 76 -1.78 -18.84 -17.52
C ARG A 76 -2.57 -17.78 -16.79
N VAL A 77 -1.91 -16.71 -16.36
CA VAL A 77 -2.43 -15.75 -15.39
C VAL A 77 -2.61 -14.37 -16.00
N THR A 78 -3.68 -13.67 -15.63
CA THR A 78 -3.96 -12.27 -15.99
C THR A 78 -4.57 -11.53 -14.79
N THR A 79 -4.57 -10.20 -14.81
CA THR A 79 -5.24 -9.37 -13.78
C THR A 79 -6.73 -9.13 -14.04
N GLY A 80 -7.25 -9.62 -15.17
CA GLY A 80 -8.67 -9.53 -15.54
C GLY A 80 -9.44 -10.84 -15.36
N VAL A 81 -10.77 -10.77 -15.36
CA VAL A 81 -11.65 -11.96 -15.35
C VAL A 81 -11.99 -12.45 -16.75
N GLU A 82 -11.72 -11.66 -17.78
CA GLU A 82 -12.09 -11.99 -19.15
C GLU A 82 -11.31 -13.20 -19.69
N GLY A 83 -12.07 -14.24 -20.08
CA GLY A 83 -11.49 -15.49 -20.59
C GLY A 83 -10.86 -16.40 -19.53
N ALA A 84 -10.87 -15.99 -18.26
CA ALA A 84 -10.46 -16.81 -17.14
C ALA A 84 -11.41 -18.01 -16.95
N ARG A 85 -10.85 -19.16 -16.54
CA ARG A 85 -11.60 -20.34 -16.11
C ARG A 85 -11.59 -20.49 -14.60
N ILE A 86 -10.61 -19.91 -13.93
CA ILE A 86 -10.59 -19.80 -12.47
C ILE A 86 -10.44 -18.32 -12.15
N VAL A 87 -11.24 -17.80 -11.22
CA VAL A 87 -11.09 -16.43 -10.72
C VAL A 87 -10.61 -16.48 -9.28
N ILE A 88 -9.49 -15.82 -9.01
CA ILE A 88 -8.96 -15.62 -7.67
C ILE A 88 -9.21 -14.16 -7.27
N VAL A 89 -9.91 -13.93 -6.16
CA VAL A 89 -10.14 -12.60 -5.61
C VAL A 89 -9.29 -12.44 -4.36
N ASN A 90 -8.27 -11.58 -4.41
CA ASN A 90 -7.47 -11.21 -3.24
C ASN A 90 -8.14 -10.05 -2.50
N THR A 91 -8.81 -10.38 -1.42
CA THR A 91 -9.73 -9.53 -0.66
C THR A 91 -9.04 -8.61 0.33
N CYS A 92 -9.68 -7.48 0.63
CA CYS A 92 -9.30 -6.56 1.69
C CYS A 92 -10.27 -6.65 2.86
N GLY A 93 -9.75 -6.72 4.09
CA GLY A 93 -10.56 -6.87 5.30
C GLY A 93 -10.53 -5.67 6.25
N PHE A 94 -9.82 -4.59 5.90
CA PHE A 94 -9.40 -3.60 6.90
C PHE A 94 -10.43 -2.50 7.22
N ILE A 95 -11.17 -2.01 6.22
CA ILE A 95 -12.23 -0.99 6.39
C ILE A 95 -13.54 -1.50 5.79
N GLU A 96 -14.67 -1.00 6.29
CA GLU A 96 -16.02 -1.42 5.87
C GLU A 96 -16.20 -1.36 4.34
N ALA A 97 -15.94 -0.20 3.73
CA ALA A 97 -16.06 -0.02 2.27
C ALA A 97 -15.22 -1.03 1.46
N ALA A 98 -14.02 -1.38 1.95
CA ALA A 98 -13.15 -2.35 1.26
C ALA A 98 -13.66 -3.80 1.43
N ARG A 99 -14.37 -4.11 2.51
CA ARG A 99 -15.04 -5.41 2.69
C ARG A 99 -16.26 -5.52 1.79
N GLU A 100 -17.07 -4.47 1.72
CA GLU A 100 -18.23 -4.43 0.82
C GLU A 100 -17.77 -4.65 -0.64
N GLN A 101 -16.74 -3.92 -1.08
CA GLN A 101 -16.14 -4.11 -2.40
C GLN A 101 -15.63 -5.55 -2.60
N SER A 102 -15.01 -6.14 -1.57
CA SER A 102 -14.53 -7.52 -1.64
C SER A 102 -15.66 -8.53 -1.78
N VAL A 103 -16.77 -8.35 -1.06
CA VAL A 103 -17.95 -9.21 -1.16
C VAL A 103 -18.61 -9.05 -2.53
N GLU A 104 -18.81 -7.82 -3.01
CA GLU A 104 -19.38 -7.54 -4.33
C GLU A 104 -18.57 -8.22 -5.44
N THR A 105 -17.24 -8.06 -5.41
CA THR A 105 -16.34 -8.68 -6.40
C THR A 105 -16.42 -10.22 -6.37
N ILE A 106 -16.54 -10.82 -5.18
CA ILE A 106 -16.74 -12.27 -5.05
C ILE A 106 -18.07 -12.68 -5.68
N LEU A 107 -19.15 -11.96 -5.40
CA LEU A 107 -20.48 -12.26 -5.93
C LEU A 107 -20.53 -12.11 -7.46
N GLU A 108 -19.86 -11.12 -8.02
CA GLU A 108 -19.69 -10.97 -9.47
C GLU A 108 -18.95 -12.17 -10.09
N ALA A 109 -17.86 -12.62 -9.46
CA ALA A 109 -17.14 -13.81 -9.91
C ALA A 109 -18.01 -15.08 -9.82
N CYS A 110 -18.82 -15.22 -8.76
CA CYS A 110 -19.78 -16.32 -8.62
C CYS A 110 -20.87 -16.27 -9.71
N ALA A 111 -21.36 -15.08 -10.08
CA ALA A 111 -22.31 -14.94 -11.18
C ALA A 111 -21.70 -15.37 -12.53
N LEU A 112 -20.42 -15.08 -12.77
CA LEU A 112 -19.71 -15.58 -13.96
C LEU A 112 -19.58 -17.11 -13.97
N LYS A 113 -19.42 -17.73 -12.80
CA LYS A 113 -19.42 -19.19 -12.63
C LYS A 113 -20.79 -19.79 -12.91
N GLU A 114 -21.85 -19.19 -12.37
CA GLU A 114 -23.24 -19.62 -12.63
C GLU A 114 -23.60 -19.54 -14.12
N ALA A 115 -23.13 -18.49 -14.80
CA ALA A 115 -23.28 -18.34 -16.25
C ALA A 115 -22.43 -19.31 -17.10
N GLY A 116 -21.57 -20.14 -16.47
CA GLY A 116 -20.69 -21.11 -17.13
C GLY A 116 -19.43 -20.53 -17.77
N GLY A 117 -19.15 -19.24 -17.54
CA GLY A 117 -17.93 -18.57 -18.02
C GLY A 117 -16.69 -19.01 -17.25
N VAL A 118 -16.85 -19.23 -15.94
CA VAL A 118 -15.81 -19.60 -14.98
C VAL A 118 -16.14 -20.98 -14.39
N ASP A 119 -15.13 -21.82 -14.17
CA ASP A 119 -15.24 -23.14 -13.54
C ASP A 119 -15.15 -23.06 -12.01
N ALA A 120 -14.31 -22.15 -11.49
CA ALA A 120 -14.09 -22.02 -10.05
C ALA A 120 -13.81 -20.58 -9.61
N VAL A 121 -14.25 -20.26 -8.39
CA VAL A 121 -13.99 -19.00 -7.69
C VAL A 121 -13.23 -19.30 -6.41
N VAL A 122 -12.15 -18.57 -6.19
CA VAL A 122 -11.26 -18.69 -5.03
C VAL A 122 -11.15 -17.32 -4.37
N ALA A 123 -11.52 -17.22 -3.10
CA ALA A 123 -11.36 -16.00 -2.33
C ALA A 123 -10.17 -16.16 -1.39
N VAL A 124 -9.22 -15.22 -1.46
CA VAL A 124 -8.03 -15.19 -0.61
C VAL A 124 -7.86 -13.85 0.10
N GLY A 125 -6.95 -13.77 1.06
CA GLY A 125 -6.49 -12.48 1.61
C GLY A 125 -7.05 -12.13 2.98
N CYS A 126 -7.01 -10.83 3.32
CA CYS A 126 -7.24 -10.36 4.69
C CYS A 126 -8.69 -10.53 5.18
N MET A 127 -9.68 -10.35 4.29
CA MET A 127 -11.09 -10.52 4.69
C MET A 127 -11.36 -11.98 5.04
N VAL A 128 -10.87 -12.89 4.20
CA VAL A 128 -11.02 -14.34 4.39
C VAL A 128 -10.32 -14.83 5.65
N GLN A 129 -9.14 -14.27 5.98
CA GLN A 129 -8.45 -14.61 7.23
C GLN A 129 -9.31 -14.37 8.47
N ARG A 130 -10.16 -13.35 8.44
CA ARG A 130 -10.95 -12.91 9.59
C ARG A 130 -12.37 -13.48 9.58
N TYR A 131 -12.99 -13.54 8.41
CA TYR A 131 -14.41 -13.86 8.23
C TYR A 131 -14.64 -15.14 7.44
N GLY A 132 -13.61 -15.97 7.22
CA GLY A 132 -13.69 -17.15 6.34
C GLY A 132 -14.84 -18.10 6.66
N ASP A 133 -15.06 -18.41 7.94
CA ASP A 133 -16.15 -19.30 8.38
C ASP A 133 -17.55 -18.71 8.13
N GLU A 134 -17.67 -17.38 8.16
CA GLU A 134 -18.92 -16.68 7.85
C GLU A 134 -19.14 -16.58 6.35
N LEU A 135 -18.13 -16.16 5.60
CA LEU A 135 -18.17 -16.09 4.15
C LEU A 135 -18.48 -17.46 3.53
N ALA A 136 -17.93 -18.55 4.06
CA ALA A 136 -18.21 -19.90 3.59
C ALA A 136 -19.66 -20.35 3.86
N ARG A 137 -20.32 -19.81 4.89
CA ARG A 137 -21.74 -20.07 5.17
C ARG A 137 -22.66 -19.24 4.30
N GLU A 138 -22.32 -17.97 4.08
CA GLU A 138 -23.15 -17.01 3.37
C GLU A 138 -22.99 -17.08 1.84
N ILE A 139 -21.80 -17.46 1.34
CA ILE A 139 -21.46 -17.56 -0.09
C ILE A 139 -20.88 -18.95 -0.40
N PRO A 140 -21.68 -20.04 -0.29
CA PRO A 140 -21.23 -21.40 -0.52
C PRO A 140 -20.83 -21.70 -1.97
N GLU A 141 -21.09 -20.79 -2.91
CA GLU A 141 -20.74 -20.90 -4.33
C GLU A 141 -19.23 -20.80 -4.59
N VAL A 142 -18.47 -20.22 -3.66
CA VAL A 142 -17.01 -20.10 -3.71
C VAL A 142 -16.36 -21.45 -3.40
N ASP A 143 -15.43 -21.90 -4.25
CA ASP A 143 -14.84 -23.24 -4.15
C ASP A 143 -13.77 -23.33 -3.06
N LEU A 144 -13.07 -22.24 -2.80
CA LEU A 144 -11.98 -22.18 -1.83
C LEU A 144 -11.89 -20.81 -1.17
N PHE A 145 -11.90 -20.81 0.16
CA PHE A 145 -11.54 -19.68 1.00
C PHE A 145 -10.16 -19.94 1.61
N MET A 146 -9.22 -19.00 1.44
CA MET A 146 -7.88 -19.10 2.02
C MET A 146 -7.45 -17.81 2.70
N GLY A 147 -7.11 -17.91 3.99
CA GLY A 147 -6.52 -16.80 4.72
C GLY A 147 -5.13 -16.43 4.21
N ILE A 148 -4.73 -15.18 4.41
CA ILE A 148 -3.41 -14.70 3.96
C ILE A 148 -2.24 -15.47 4.58
N THR A 149 -2.39 -16.00 5.79
CA THR A 149 -1.33 -16.80 6.43
C THR A 149 -1.14 -18.17 5.81
N ASP A 150 -2.14 -18.66 5.08
CA ASP A 150 -2.15 -19.99 4.44
C ASP A 150 -1.78 -19.92 2.95
N MET A 151 -1.45 -18.74 2.43
CA MET A 151 -1.05 -18.52 1.04
C MET A 151 -0.01 -19.51 0.47
N PRO A 152 1.00 -19.98 1.23
CA PRO A 152 1.90 -21.02 0.74
C PRO A 152 1.22 -22.34 0.33
N ARG A 153 0.00 -22.60 0.81
CA ARG A 153 -0.80 -23.78 0.47
C ARG A 153 -1.69 -23.60 -0.76
N LEU A 154 -1.77 -22.40 -1.34
CA LEU A 154 -2.68 -22.14 -2.46
C LEU A 154 -2.43 -23.10 -3.63
N VAL A 155 -1.19 -23.21 -4.09
CA VAL A 155 -0.86 -24.09 -5.23
C VAL A 155 -1.20 -25.55 -4.93
N PRO A 156 -0.75 -26.15 -3.80
CA PRO A 156 -1.16 -27.50 -3.43
C PRO A 156 -2.68 -27.71 -3.40
N GLU A 157 -3.44 -26.78 -2.82
CA GLU A 157 -4.90 -26.88 -2.75
C GLU A 157 -5.56 -26.80 -4.13
N LEU A 158 -5.05 -25.97 -5.03
CA LEU A 158 -5.54 -25.90 -6.40
C LEU A 158 -5.19 -27.17 -7.19
N GLN A 159 -4.04 -27.79 -6.93
CA GLN A 159 -3.65 -29.07 -7.53
C GLN A 159 -4.56 -30.20 -7.04
N ASP A 160 -4.77 -30.32 -5.73
CA ASP A 160 -5.62 -31.35 -5.13
C ASP A 160 -7.07 -31.29 -5.63
N ARG A 161 -7.52 -30.09 -6.03
CA ARG A 161 -8.86 -29.84 -6.60
C ARG A 161 -8.91 -30.01 -8.12
N GLY A 162 -7.79 -30.30 -8.78
CA GLY A 162 -7.68 -30.46 -10.23
C GLY A 162 -7.75 -29.14 -11.01
N PHE A 163 -7.54 -28.00 -10.35
CA PHE A 163 -7.51 -26.67 -10.96
C PHE A 163 -6.12 -26.31 -11.52
N LEU A 164 -5.07 -26.97 -11.04
CA LEU A 164 -3.70 -26.87 -11.54
C LEU A 164 -3.14 -28.25 -11.90
N PRO A 165 -2.18 -28.34 -12.82
CA PRO A 165 -1.53 -29.60 -13.17
C PRO A 165 -0.63 -30.13 -12.03
N ASP A 166 -0.44 -31.45 -12.00
CA ASP A 166 0.42 -32.10 -11.03
C ASP A 166 1.89 -31.69 -11.18
N PRO A 167 2.66 -31.56 -10.09
CA PRO A 167 4.07 -31.13 -10.13
C PRO A 167 4.95 -31.96 -11.08
N GLU A 168 4.68 -33.27 -11.18
CA GLU A 168 5.45 -34.22 -12.00
C GLU A 168 5.32 -33.96 -13.51
N THR A 169 4.32 -33.18 -13.92
CA THR A 169 4.03 -32.89 -15.34
C THR A 169 4.66 -31.58 -15.82
N LEU A 170 5.29 -30.82 -14.93
CA LEU A 170 5.79 -29.49 -15.22
C LEU A 170 7.24 -29.51 -15.75
N PRO A 171 7.55 -28.77 -16.83
CA PRO A 171 8.93 -28.58 -17.25
C PRO A 171 9.71 -27.80 -16.18
N ASN A 172 10.99 -28.17 -16.00
CA ASN A 172 11.88 -27.51 -15.06
C ASN A 172 12.33 -26.17 -15.68
N MET A 173 11.65 -25.08 -15.32
CA MET A 173 11.96 -23.73 -15.76
C MET A 173 12.28 -22.84 -14.56
N GLU A 174 13.19 -21.88 -14.74
CA GLU A 174 13.36 -20.78 -13.80
C GLU A 174 12.04 -20.03 -13.64
N ARG A 175 11.65 -19.80 -12.38
CA ARG A 175 10.38 -19.18 -12.02
C ARG A 175 10.69 -17.76 -11.55
N PRO A 176 10.05 -16.73 -12.11
CA PRO A 176 10.23 -15.38 -11.58
C PRO A 176 9.75 -15.35 -10.13
N LEU A 177 10.35 -14.52 -9.27
CA LEU A 177 9.85 -14.32 -7.92
C LEU A 177 8.52 -13.55 -7.92
N ARG A 178 8.32 -12.66 -8.92
CA ARG A 178 7.12 -11.83 -9.09
C ARG A 178 6.75 -11.60 -10.54
N LEU A 179 5.46 -11.42 -10.79
CA LEU A 179 4.92 -10.88 -12.03
C LEU A 179 4.33 -9.51 -11.75
N LEU A 180 4.96 -8.45 -12.24
CA LEU A 180 4.51 -7.08 -12.02
C LEU A 180 3.15 -6.86 -12.66
N SER A 181 2.24 -6.27 -11.89
CA SER A 181 0.82 -6.12 -12.26
C SER A 181 0.38 -4.68 -12.42
N THR A 182 1.24 -3.72 -12.05
CA THR A 182 1.00 -2.29 -12.13
C THR A 182 1.38 -1.73 -13.51
N GLU A 183 0.69 -0.67 -13.96
CA GLU A 183 0.99 0.01 -15.23
C GLU A 183 2.36 0.71 -15.21
N THR A 184 2.79 1.15 -14.03
CA THR A 184 4.08 1.79 -13.81
C THR A 184 5.14 0.74 -13.48
N SER A 185 5.57 -0.05 -14.47
CA SER A 185 6.52 -1.16 -14.26
C SER A 185 7.91 -0.72 -13.76
N HIS A 186 8.24 0.57 -13.87
CA HIS A 186 9.49 1.16 -13.36
C HIS A 186 9.44 1.50 -11.86
N THR A 187 8.34 1.21 -11.16
CA THR A 187 8.27 1.33 -9.70
C THR A 187 7.61 0.09 -9.11
N SER A 188 8.12 -0.38 -7.98
CA SER A 188 7.62 -1.59 -7.35
C SER A 188 7.74 -1.52 -5.84
N PHE A 189 6.78 -2.15 -5.16
CA PHE A 189 6.80 -2.27 -3.70
C PHE A 189 7.63 -3.48 -3.28
N LEU A 190 8.52 -3.35 -2.31
CA LEU A 190 9.25 -4.47 -1.71
C LEU A 190 8.75 -4.71 -0.28
N LYS A 191 8.01 -5.81 -0.07
CA LYS A 191 7.47 -6.17 1.25
C LYS A 191 8.52 -6.90 2.09
N ILE A 192 9.04 -6.20 3.11
CA ILE A 192 10.18 -6.67 3.93
C ILE A 192 9.77 -7.48 5.16
N SER A 193 8.52 -7.35 5.61
CA SER A 193 7.97 -8.08 6.75
C SER A 193 6.46 -8.17 6.66
N GLU A 194 5.88 -9.08 7.46
CA GLU A 194 4.45 -9.34 7.57
C GLU A 194 4.01 -9.25 9.03
N GLY A 195 2.78 -8.82 9.27
CA GLY A 195 2.20 -8.74 10.60
C GLY A 195 2.77 -7.62 11.47
N CYS A 196 2.21 -7.48 12.68
CA CYS A 196 2.54 -6.39 13.58
C CYS A 196 2.36 -6.80 15.05
N ASP A 197 3.30 -6.40 15.90
CA ASP A 197 3.28 -6.68 17.34
C ASP A 197 2.71 -5.52 18.18
N HIS A 198 2.39 -4.39 17.54
CA HIS A 198 1.82 -3.25 18.24
C HIS A 198 0.40 -3.55 18.72
N THR A 199 0.03 -3.00 19.87
CA THR A 199 -1.27 -3.22 20.51
C THR A 199 -2.19 -2.00 20.39
N CYS A 200 -2.07 -1.28 19.26
CA CYS A 200 -2.87 -0.09 18.97
C CYS A 200 -4.36 -0.39 19.13
N ALA A 201 -5.09 0.43 19.89
CA ALA A 201 -6.46 0.14 20.29
C ALA A 201 -7.46 0.05 19.12
N PHE A 202 -7.14 0.68 17.98
CA PHE A 202 -7.98 0.73 16.78
C PHE A 202 -7.60 -0.29 15.70
N CYS A 203 -6.45 -0.97 15.83
CA CYS A 203 -5.86 -1.70 14.71
C CYS A 203 -6.16 -3.20 14.79
N ALA A 204 -6.83 -3.74 13.76
CA ALA A 204 -7.14 -5.16 13.65
C ALA A 204 -6.05 -6.01 12.95
N ILE A 205 -4.94 -5.40 12.52
CA ILE A 205 -3.87 -6.07 11.77
C ILE A 205 -3.31 -7.33 12.46
N PRO A 206 -3.05 -7.35 13.78
CA PRO A 206 -2.57 -8.58 14.43
C PRO A 206 -3.52 -9.77 14.27
N HIS A 207 -4.83 -9.53 14.17
CA HIS A 207 -5.84 -10.56 13.90
C HIS A 207 -5.88 -10.98 12.43
N MET A 208 -5.56 -10.08 11.50
CA MET A 208 -5.65 -10.33 10.05
C MET A 208 -4.36 -10.84 9.40
N ARG A 209 -3.19 -10.48 9.94
CA ARG A 209 -1.89 -10.78 9.33
C ARG A 209 -0.90 -11.43 10.31
N GLY A 210 -1.32 -11.60 11.57
CA GLY A 210 -0.53 -12.23 12.61
C GLY A 210 0.54 -11.32 13.22
N LEU A 211 1.39 -11.94 14.04
CA LEU A 211 2.53 -11.29 14.68
C LEU A 211 3.63 -10.98 13.65
N HIS A 212 4.51 -10.06 14.02
CA HIS A 212 5.56 -9.58 13.15
C HIS A 212 6.54 -10.70 12.75
N ARG A 213 6.80 -10.81 11.44
CA ARG A 213 7.77 -11.74 10.84
C ARG A 213 8.57 -11.03 9.76
N SER A 214 9.88 -10.97 9.93
CA SER A 214 10.80 -10.37 8.95
C SER A 214 11.18 -11.37 7.86
N VAL A 215 11.27 -10.90 6.61
CA VAL A 215 11.82 -11.68 5.50
C VAL A 215 13.36 -11.64 5.57
N PRO A 216 14.09 -12.76 5.35
CA PRO A 216 15.55 -12.76 5.36
C PRO A 216 16.17 -11.77 4.35
N VAL A 217 17.25 -11.10 4.76
CA VAL A 217 17.94 -10.09 3.92
C VAL A 217 18.35 -10.65 2.55
N ALA A 218 18.87 -11.89 2.52
CA ALA A 218 19.31 -12.50 1.27
C ALA A 218 18.18 -12.68 0.24
N GLU A 219 16.98 -13.02 0.72
CA GLU A 219 15.79 -13.15 -0.14
C GLU A 219 15.33 -11.78 -0.66
N LEU A 220 15.34 -10.76 0.20
CA LEU A 220 14.96 -9.39 -0.20
C LEU A 220 15.94 -8.78 -1.21
N VAL A 221 17.25 -9.04 -1.06
CA VAL A 221 18.25 -8.61 -2.04
C VAL A 221 18.10 -9.36 -3.36
N ALA A 222 17.78 -10.66 -3.33
CA ALA A 222 17.50 -11.41 -4.56
C ALA A 222 16.26 -10.88 -5.27
N GLU A 223 15.16 -10.64 -4.55
CA GLU A 223 13.94 -10.04 -5.11
C GLU A 223 14.21 -8.64 -5.67
N ALA A 224 14.96 -7.79 -4.98
CA ALA A 224 15.32 -6.46 -5.45
C ALA A 224 16.15 -6.50 -6.75
N ARG A 225 17.05 -7.47 -6.90
CA ARG A 225 17.83 -7.68 -8.14
C ARG A 225 16.97 -8.13 -9.32
N GLU A 226 15.98 -9.00 -9.09
CA GLU A 226 15.04 -9.38 -10.15
C GLU A 226 14.17 -8.20 -10.58
N LEU A 227 13.70 -7.40 -9.62
CA LEU A 227 12.93 -6.18 -9.90
C LEU A 227 13.78 -5.16 -10.69
N GLU A 228 15.03 -4.97 -10.30
CA GLU A 228 15.98 -4.15 -11.06
C GLU A 228 16.17 -4.66 -12.49
N ALA A 229 16.38 -5.98 -12.67
CA ALA A 229 16.53 -6.58 -13.98
C ALA A 229 15.26 -6.44 -14.85
N ALA A 230 14.08 -6.34 -14.22
CA ALA A 230 12.81 -6.04 -14.86
C ALA A 230 12.62 -4.55 -15.21
N GLY A 231 13.57 -3.69 -14.88
CA GLY A 231 13.56 -2.26 -15.20
C GLY A 231 13.01 -1.35 -14.09
N VAL A 232 12.83 -1.86 -12.87
CA VAL A 232 12.41 -1.04 -11.72
C VAL A 232 13.47 0.00 -11.38
N ARG A 233 13.03 1.26 -11.24
CA ARG A 233 13.84 2.44 -10.93
C ARG A 233 13.57 2.99 -9.53
N GLU A 234 12.41 2.70 -8.96
CA GLU A 234 12.04 3.04 -7.58
C GLU A 234 11.53 1.81 -6.83
N LEU A 235 12.16 1.50 -5.70
CA LEU A 235 11.71 0.48 -4.76
C LEU A 235 11.08 1.12 -3.52
N ASN A 236 9.79 0.87 -3.34
CA ASN A 236 9.01 1.33 -2.21
C ASN A 236 9.05 0.27 -1.11
N ILE A 237 9.84 0.50 -0.05
CA ILE A 237 10.02 -0.41 1.07
C ILE A 237 8.80 -0.33 1.99
N ILE A 238 8.07 -1.44 2.09
CA ILE A 238 6.79 -1.49 2.82
C ILE A 238 6.72 -2.65 3.82
N SER A 239 5.99 -2.42 4.91
CA SER A 239 5.42 -3.44 5.79
C SER A 239 4.31 -2.80 6.64
N GLN A 240 3.83 -3.48 7.69
CA GLN A 240 2.91 -2.88 8.67
C GLN A 240 3.63 -1.90 9.60
N ASP A 241 4.90 -2.18 9.92
CA ASP A 241 5.83 -1.26 10.59
C ASP A 241 7.24 -1.57 10.09
N THR A 242 7.75 -0.71 9.21
CA THR A 242 9.05 -0.90 8.54
C THR A 242 10.18 -0.78 9.54
N THR A 243 10.03 0.03 10.60
CA THR A 243 11.05 0.23 11.64
C THR A 243 11.22 -0.98 12.55
N TRP A 244 10.30 -1.94 12.49
CA TRP A 244 10.33 -3.14 13.33
C TRP A 244 11.13 -4.30 12.73
N TYR A 245 11.61 -4.15 11.49
CA TYR A 245 12.37 -5.20 10.79
C TYR A 245 13.55 -5.74 11.61
N GLY A 246 13.66 -7.06 11.65
CA GLY A 246 14.71 -7.81 12.35
C GLY A 246 14.52 -7.97 13.86
N ARG A 247 13.52 -7.30 14.48
CA ARG A 247 13.30 -7.39 15.94
C ARG A 247 12.76 -8.75 16.37
N ASP A 248 11.96 -9.40 15.54
CA ASP A 248 11.49 -10.78 15.73
C ASP A 248 12.69 -11.77 15.71
N LEU A 249 13.60 -11.60 14.75
CA LEU A 249 14.84 -12.38 14.65
C LEU A 249 15.72 -12.16 15.89
N ARG A 250 15.83 -10.90 16.36
CA ARG A 250 16.60 -10.56 17.56
C ARG A 250 16.05 -11.24 18.80
N ARG A 251 14.72 -11.21 18.96
CA ARG A 251 14.05 -11.88 20.08
C ARG A 251 14.29 -13.39 20.04
N ALA A 252 14.24 -14.00 18.87
CA ALA A 252 14.54 -15.42 18.70
C ALA A 252 16.01 -15.75 19.06
N ALA A 253 16.97 -14.94 18.60
CA ALA A 253 18.39 -15.09 18.93
C ALA A 253 18.67 -14.95 20.43
N VAL A 254 18.07 -13.94 21.09
CA VAL A 254 18.16 -13.76 22.56
C VAL A 254 17.58 -14.97 23.30
N LYS A 255 16.42 -15.47 22.85
CA LYS A 255 15.80 -16.66 23.44
C LYS A 255 16.68 -17.91 23.27
N ALA A 256 17.30 -18.08 22.11
CA ALA A 256 18.18 -19.21 21.81
C ALA A 256 19.48 -19.18 22.63
N ALA A 257 20.06 -17.99 22.84
CA ALA A 257 21.26 -17.81 23.67
C ALA A 257 21.03 -18.12 25.16
N GLY A 258 19.79 -17.99 25.63
CA GLY A 258 19.42 -18.27 27.02
C GLY A 258 19.96 -17.24 28.03
N PRO A 259 19.65 -17.40 29.33
CA PRO A 259 20.08 -16.47 30.37
C PRO A 259 21.60 -16.38 30.47
N GLY A 260 22.17 -15.18 30.29
CA GLY A 260 23.61 -14.94 30.34
C GLY A 260 24.37 -15.28 29.06
N GLY A 261 23.70 -15.76 28.01
CA GLY A 261 24.28 -15.95 26.69
C GLY A 261 24.39 -14.63 25.90
N THR A 262 25.34 -14.57 24.98
CA THR A 262 25.43 -13.46 24.02
C THR A 262 24.67 -13.88 22.76
N PRO A 263 23.58 -13.19 22.37
CA PRO A 263 22.85 -13.52 21.15
C PRO A 263 23.70 -13.26 19.92
N ASP A 264 23.50 -14.07 18.88
CA ASP A 264 24.05 -13.79 17.56
C ASP A 264 23.56 -12.41 17.07
N SER A 265 24.43 -11.72 16.35
CA SER A 265 24.05 -10.46 15.69
C SER A 265 23.02 -10.77 14.61
N VAL A 266 21.93 -10.01 14.59
CA VAL A 266 20.88 -10.12 13.57
C VAL A 266 20.77 -8.80 12.82
N PRO A 267 20.50 -8.84 11.51
CA PRO A 267 20.33 -7.62 10.73
C PRO A 267 19.07 -6.88 11.16
N LEU A 268 19.17 -5.55 11.27
CA LEU A 268 18.04 -4.63 11.47
C LEU A 268 17.78 -3.84 10.19
N LEU A 269 16.82 -2.90 10.24
CA LEU A 269 16.46 -2.09 9.06
C LEU A 269 17.67 -1.38 8.41
N PRO A 270 18.58 -0.70 9.13
CA PRO A 270 19.76 -0.09 8.50
C PRO A 270 20.65 -1.10 7.76
N ASP A 271 20.80 -2.32 8.30
CA ASP A 271 21.59 -3.38 7.66
C ASP A 271 20.93 -3.88 6.39
N LEU A 272 19.60 -4.04 6.40
CA LEU A 272 18.84 -4.37 5.19
C LEU A 272 19.00 -3.29 4.11
N LEU A 273 18.83 -2.01 4.47
CA LEU A 273 18.97 -0.92 3.52
C LEU A 273 20.38 -0.88 2.91
N ARG A 274 21.43 -1.02 3.72
CA ARG A 274 22.81 -1.15 3.23
C ARG A 274 22.99 -2.34 2.31
N ALA A 275 22.38 -3.49 2.63
CA ALA A 275 22.47 -4.69 1.79
C ALA A 275 21.74 -4.50 0.45
N LEU A 276 20.60 -3.81 0.42
CA LEU A 276 19.89 -3.46 -0.80
C LEU A 276 20.69 -2.49 -1.68
N LEU A 277 21.26 -1.45 -1.08
CA LEU A 277 22.13 -0.47 -1.76
C LEU A 277 23.38 -1.12 -2.34
N ALA A 278 24.04 -2.00 -1.59
CA ALA A 278 25.21 -2.73 -2.08
C ALA A 278 24.84 -3.85 -3.08
N GLY A 279 23.60 -4.32 -3.03
CA GLY A 279 23.11 -5.45 -3.82
C GLY A 279 22.52 -5.07 -5.17
N THR A 280 22.21 -3.80 -5.39
CA THR A 280 21.49 -3.29 -6.57
C THR A 280 21.99 -1.89 -6.96
N GLU A 281 21.69 -1.45 -8.16
CA GLU A 281 21.90 -0.10 -8.70
C GLU A 281 20.58 0.69 -8.86
N VAL A 282 19.46 0.18 -8.31
CA VAL A 282 18.15 0.87 -8.28
C VAL A 282 18.31 2.32 -7.80
N PRO A 283 17.93 3.33 -8.60
CA PRO A 283 18.14 4.73 -8.28
C PRO A 283 17.49 5.17 -6.96
N TRP A 284 16.22 4.79 -6.73
CA TRP A 284 15.43 5.31 -5.62
C TRP A 284 14.91 4.21 -4.70
N PHE A 285 15.09 4.42 -3.39
CA PHE A 285 14.45 3.66 -2.32
C PHE A 285 13.60 4.60 -1.48
N ARG A 286 12.33 4.27 -1.28
CA ARG A 286 11.40 5.06 -0.47
C ARG A 286 10.88 4.25 0.71
N LEU A 287 10.79 4.86 1.89
CA LEU A 287 10.37 4.17 3.11
C LEU A 287 8.97 4.58 3.52
N PHE A 288 8.08 3.60 3.74
CA PHE A 288 6.72 3.82 4.21
C PHE A 288 6.47 3.21 5.58
N TYR A 289 5.36 3.58 6.22
CA TYR A 289 4.85 2.94 7.43
C TYR A 289 5.89 2.95 8.57
N MET A 290 6.51 4.11 8.77
CA MET A 290 7.61 4.31 9.70
C MET A 290 7.07 4.67 11.09
N TYR A 291 7.03 3.69 11.99
CA TYR A 291 6.56 3.95 13.34
C TYR A 291 7.53 4.90 14.07
N PRO A 292 7.07 6.06 14.58
CA PRO A 292 7.98 7.11 15.07
C PRO A 292 9.01 6.64 16.10
N SER A 293 8.58 5.83 17.09
CA SER A 293 9.49 5.32 18.12
C SER A 293 10.58 4.35 17.62
N GLY A 294 10.48 3.82 16.39
CA GLY A 294 11.40 2.83 15.85
C GLY A 294 12.56 3.39 15.03
N ILE A 295 12.56 4.68 14.70
CA ILE A 295 13.62 5.31 13.91
C ILE A 295 14.82 5.62 14.81
N THR A 296 15.96 5.04 14.51
CA THR A 296 17.19 5.23 15.29
C THR A 296 18.05 6.36 14.73
N PRO A 297 18.99 6.94 15.52
CA PRO A 297 19.97 7.89 15.00
C PRO A 297 20.79 7.33 13.82
N GLU A 298 21.15 6.05 13.88
CA GLU A 298 21.82 5.35 12.79
C GLU A 298 21.00 5.34 11.48
N LEU A 299 19.68 5.17 11.57
CA LEU A 299 18.81 5.23 10.41
C LEU A 299 18.73 6.65 9.84
N VAL A 300 18.67 7.67 10.70
CA VAL A 300 18.68 9.09 10.28
C VAL A 300 19.99 9.43 9.58
N GLU A 301 21.13 8.98 10.11
CA GLU A 301 22.44 9.17 9.48
C GLU A 301 22.52 8.49 8.11
N LEU A 302 22.00 7.26 7.99
CA LEU A 302 21.93 6.55 6.70
C LEU A 302 21.06 7.31 5.68
N LEU A 303 19.87 7.78 6.10
CA LEU A 303 18.98 8.57 5.26
C LEU A 303 19.60 9.90 4.81
N ALA A 304 20.37 10.54 5.67
CA ALA A 304 21.03 11.80 5.37
C ALA A 304 22.23 11.64 4.41
N SER A 305 22.94 10.51 4.49
CA SER A 305 24.19 10.28 3.76
C SER A 305 24.01 9.56 2.42
N GLU A 306 22.93 8.81 2.23
CA GLU A 306 22.71 8.03 1.02
C GLU A 306 21.71 8.69 0.06
N PRO A 307 22.14 9.24 -1.10
CA PRO A 307 21.25 9.90 -2.05
C PRO A 307 20.24 8.97 -2.73
N ARG A 308 20.50 7.66 -2.80
CA ARG A 308 19.54 6.68 -3.35
C ARG A 308 18.35 6.42 -2.42
N ILE A 309 18.49 6.66 -1.11
CA ILE A 309 17.33 6.66 -0.22
C ILE A 309 16.70 8.04 -0.26
N LEU A 310 15.44 8.09 -0.66
CA LEU A 310 14.75 9.36 -0.84
C LEU A 310 14.52 10.04 0.51
N PRO A 311 14.66 11.39 0.57
CA PRO A 311 14.40 12.16 1.79
C PRO A 311 12.88 12.27 1.99
N TYR A 312 12.24 11.15 2.26
CA TYR A 312 10.80 10.99 2.41
C TYR A 312 10.51 9.98 3.50
N LEU A 313 9.70 10.34 4.50
CA LEU A 313 9.25 9.43 5.54
C LEU A 313 7.75 9.56 5.77
N ASP A 314 7.05 8.42 5.71
CA ASP A 314 5.66 8.28 6.14
C ASP A 314 5.59 7.88 7.62
N LEU A 315 5.26 8.86 8.48
CA LEU A 315 5.30 8.81 9.94
C LEU A 315 3.89 8.92 10.54
N PRO A 316 3.07 7.86 10.55
CA PRO A 316 1.70 7.94 11.06
C PRO A 316 1.66 8.21 12.57
N ILE A 317 1.31 9.45 12.96
CA ILE A 317 1.17 9.87 14.37
C ILE A 317 -0.19 9.51 14.96
N GLN A 318 -1.19 9.29 14.10
CA GLN A 318 -2.58 8.91 14.41
C GLN A 318 -3.41 9.99 15.09
N HIS A 319 -2.85 10.81 15.98
CA HIS A 319 -3.53 11.98 16.55
C HIS A 319 -2.51 12.97 17.11
N GLY A 320 -2.91 14.24 17.30
CA GLY A 320 -2.09 15.27 17.94
C GLY A 320 -2.37 15.52 19.43
N SER A 321 -3.23 14.74 20.08
CA SER A 321 -3.59 14.95 21.49
C SER A 321 -3.06 13.82 22.34
N ASP A 322 -2.33 14.15 23.41
CA ASP A 322 -1.75 13.17 24.33
C ASP A 322 -2.81 12.27 24.99
N ALA A 323 -4.00 12.81 25.25
CA ALA A 323 -5.09 12.04 25.85
C ALA A 323 -5.66 11.01 24.85
N VAL A 324 -5.92 11.43 23.62
CA VAL A 324 -6.34 10.52 22.54
C VAL A 324 -5.27 9.47 22.24
N LEU A 325 -4.00 9.88 22.12
CA LEU A 325 -2.88 8.96 21.88
C LEU A 325 -2.75 7.89 22.98
N ARG A 326 -2.98 8.25 24.26
CA ARG A 326 -3.06 7.26 25.35
C ARG A 326 -4.20 6.27 25.15
N ARG A 327 -5.40 6.74 24.79
CA ARG A 327 -6.56 5.86 24.52
C ARG A 327 -6.31 4.96 23.31
N MET A 328 -5.64 5.47 22.28
CA MET A 328 -5.17 4.71 21.11
C MET A 328 -4.05 3.70 21.44
N ARG A 329 -3.50 3.72 22.66
CA ARG A 329 -2.33 2.93 23.11
C ARG A 329 -1.07 3.24 22.32
N ARG A 330 -0.91 4.51 21.91
CA ARG A 330 0.32 5.02 21.29
C ARG A 330 1.33 5.44 22.36
N PRO A 331 2.62 5.16 22.17
CA PRO A 331 3.68 5.61 23.07
C PRO A 331 4.02 7.10 22.84
N GLU A 332 3.78 7.65 21.65
CA GLU A 332 4.12 9.03 21.31
C GLU A 332 3.27 10.07 22.06
N ARG A 333 3.87 11.22 22.33
CA ARG A 333 3.24 12.44 22.89
C ARG A 333 3.64 13.65 22.07
N GLN A 334 2.91 14.75 22.18
CA GLN A 334 3.19 15.96 21.40
C GLN A 334 4.64 16.40 21.52
N GLU A 335 5.21 16.42 22.72
CA GLU A 335 6.63 16.77 22.95
C GLU A 335 7.57 15.89 22.13
N THR A 336 7.38 14.57 22.18
CA THR A 336 8.22 13.61 21.43
C THR A 336 8.01 13.70 19.93
N ILE A 337 6.78 14.02 19.47
CA ILE A 337 6.49 14.23 18.05
C ILE A 337 7.21 15.49 17.55
N ARG A 338 7.08 16.60 18.28
CA ARG A 338 7.78 17.86 17.97
C ARG A 338 9.29 17.67 17.91
N GLN A 339 9.87 17.01 18.92
CA GLN A 339 11.30 16.76 18.96
C GLN A 339 11.73 15.94 17.74
N ARG A 340 11.00 14.87 17.44
CA ARG A 340 11.31 13.97 16.33
C ARG A 340 11.21 14.63 14.96
N VAL A 341 10.17 15.42 14.72
CA VAL A 341 10.01 16.20 13.47
C VAL A 341 11.15 17.21 13.31
N ARG A 342 11.51 17.90 14.40
CA ARG A 342 12.65 18.83 14.43
C ARG A 342 13.96 18.12 14.10
N ASP A 343 14.29 17.03 14.79
CA ASP A 343 15.53 16.26 14.60
C ASP A 343 15.66 15.77 13.15
N LEU A 344 14.57 15.29 12.55
CA LEU A 344 14.55 14.82 11.17
C LEU A 344 14.81 15.95 10.18
N ARG A 345 14.13 17.10 10.33
CA ARG A 345 14.32 18.26 9.45
C ARG A 345 15.71 18.88 9.58
N GLU A 346 16.27 18.89 10.79
CA GLU A 346 17.63 19.37 11.03
C GLU A 346 18.69 18.43 10.43
N SER A 347 18.47 17.11 10.51
CA SER A 347 19.45 16.11 10.07
C SER A 347 19.37 15.80 8.57
N ILE A 348 18.19 15.94 7.95
CA ILE A 348 17.94 15.58 6.56
C ILE A 348 17.31 16.80 5.85
N PRO A 349 18.12 17.72 5.31
CA PRO A 349 17.62 18.90 4.63
C PRO A 349 16.71 18.54 3.46
N GLY A 350 15.53 19.17 3.37
CA GLY A 350 14.56 18.91 2.31
C GLY A 350 13.77 17.61 2.48
N ILE A 351 13.77 17.00 3.67
CA ILE A 351 12.93 15.85 3.97
C ILE A 351 11.44 16.18 3.89
N VAL A 352 10.72 15.38 3.12
CA VAL A 352 9.25 15.37 3.08
C VAL A 352 8.74 14.45 4.18
N LEU A 353 7.93 15.01 5.09
CA LEU A 353 7.30 14.27 6.15
C LEU A 353 5.81 14.10 5.85
N ARG A 354 5.42 12.85 5.57
CA ARG A 354 4.03 12.46 5.48
C ARG A 354 3.57 11.94 6.83
N THR A 355 2.33 12.22 7.20
CA THR A 355 1.70 11.56 8.34
C THR A 355 0.28 11.13 8.05
N THR A 356 -0.30 10.39 9.00
CA THR A 356 -1.68 9.95 8.96
C THR A 356 -2.31 10.17 10.32
N VAL A 357 -3.53 10.70 10.32
CA VAL A 357 -4.33 11.02 11.52
C VAL A 357 -5.73 10.43 11.41
N ILE A 358 -6.33 10.16 12.57
CA ILE A 358 -7.68 9.62 12.70
C ILE A 358 -8.50 10.60 13.52
N VAL A 359 -9.58 11.14 12.95
CA VAL A 359 -10.54 12.01 13.66
C VAL A 359 -11.73 11.22 14.18
N GLY A 360 -12.32 11.70 15.27
CA GLY A 360 -13.50 11.09 15.87
C GLY A 360 -13.20 9.78 16.59
N PHE A 361 -11.99 9.63 17.14
CA PHE A 361 -11.67 8.47 17.95
C PHE A 361 -12.60 8.42 19.19
N PRO A 362 -12.96 7.23 19.71
CA PRO A 362 -13.88 7.16 20.84
C PRO A 362 -13.40 7.97 22.06
N GLY A 363 -14.26 8.89 22.53
CA GLY A 363 -14.00 9.84 23.60
C GLY A 363 -13.30 11.13 23.18
N GLU A 364 -13.07 11.37 21.88
CA GLU A 364 -12.42 12.60 21.38
C GLU A 364 -13.30 13.85 21.53
N THR A 365 -12.82 14.78 22.35
CA THR A 365 -13.45 16.07 22.64
C THR A 365 -12.99 17.18 21.70
N ASP A 366 -13.70 18.30 21.69
CA ASP A 366 -13.36 19.45 20.83
C ASP A 366 -11.98 20.04 21.16
N ALA A 367 -11.64 20.14 22.45
CA ALA A 367 -10.31 20.60 22.88
C ALA A 367 -9.18 19.68 22.40
N GLU A 368 -9.41 18.36 22.37
CA GLU A 368 -8.42 17.40 21.88
C GLU A 368 -8.31 17.45 20.35
N PHE A 369 -9.40 17.76 19.64
CA PHE A 369 -9.35 18.03 18.20
C PHE A 369 -8.60 19.34 17.91
N GLU A 370 -8.82 20.40 18.68
CA GLU A 370 -8.07 21.66 18.61
C GLU A 370 -6.56 21.45 18.86
N ASP A 371 -6.19 20.61 19.85
CA ASP A 371 -4.79 20.21 20.08
C ASP A 371 -4.15 19.60 18.82
N MET A 372 -4.91 18.79 18.07
CA MET A 372 -4.43 18.17 16.84
C MET A 372 -4.28 19.18 15.72
N MET A 373 -5.26 20.07 15.53
CA MET A 373 -5.20 21.13 14.53
C MET A 373 -3.99 22.04 14.78
N GLY A 374 -3.81 22.49 16.03
CA GLY A 374 -2.67 23.32 16.41
C GLY A 374 -1.32 22.62 16.22
N LEU A 375 -1.24 21.31 16.48
CA LEU A 375 -0.01 20.54 16.23
C LEU A 375 0.30 20.43 14.73
N LEU A 376 -0.70 20.21 13.88
CA LEU A 376 -0.52 20.12 12.43
C LEU A 376 -0.10 21.46 11.84
N GLU A 377 -0.71 22.56 12.28
CA GLU A 377 -0.34 23.92 11.89
C GLU A 377 1.10 24.26 12.32
N GLU A 378 1.47 23.94 13.57
CA GLU A 378 2.82 24.19 14.10
C GLU A 378 3.89 23.39 13.36
N LEU A 379 3.64 22.09 13.14
CA LEU A 379 4.63 21.19 12.55
C LEU A 379 4.67 21.28 11.03
N ALA A 380 3.61 21.79 10.39
CA ALA A 380 3.49 21.96 8.95
C ALA A 380 3.97 20.70 8.20
N PHE A 381 3.37 19.54 8.49
CA PHE A 381 3.68 18.31 7.75
C PHE A 381 3.41 18.53 6.26
N ASP A 382 4.34 18.11 5.41
CA ASP A 382 4.26 18.32 3.97
C ASP A 382 3.01 17.63 3.39
N ARG A 383 2.66 16.45 3.94
CA ARG A 383 1.52 15.63 3.54
C ARG A 383 0.81 15.05 4.76
N VAL A 384 -0.52 15.14 4.80
CA VAL A 384 -1.34 14.49 5.84
C VAL A 384 -2.47 13.73 5.18
N GLY A 385 -2.54 12.43 5.45
CA GLY A 385 -3.76 11.64 5.24
C GLY A 385 -4.65 11.69 6.47
N ALA A 386 -5.92 12.01 6.33
CA ALA A 386 -6.86 12.03 7.43
C ALA A 386 -8.03 11.08 7.18
N PHE A 387 -8.42 10.35 8.21
CA PHE A 387 -9.50 9.36 8.14
C PHE A 387 -10.45 9.53 9.32
N THR A 388 -11.73 9.30 9.11
CA THR A 388 -12.68 9.14 10.23
C THR A 388 -12.42 7.80 10.91
N TYR A 389 -12.51 7.77 12.24
CA TYR A 389 -12.44 6.51 12.98
C TYR A 389 -13.54 5.54 12.52
N SER A 390 -13.13 4.35 12.07
CA SER A 390 -14.02 3.24 11.72
C SER A 390 -13.93 2.16 12.82
N PRO A 391 -15.06 1.78 13.45
CA PRO A 391 -15.05 0.74 14.47
C PRO A 391 -14.77 -0.63 13.85
N GLU A 392 -13.70 -1.24 14.32
CA GLU A 392 -13.27 -2.56 13.88
C GLU A 392 -13.59 -3.60 14.96
N GLU A 393 -14.45 -4.57 14.66
CA GLU A 393 -14.85 -5.60 15.63
C GLU A 393 -13.61 -6.31 16.25
N GLY A 394 -13.68 -6.67 17.53
CA GLY A 394 -12.57 -7.28 18.26
C GLY A 394 -11.41 -6.33 18.60
N THR A 395 -11.46 -5.06 18.17
CA THR A 395 -10.50 -4.05 18.62
C THR A 395 -10.97 -3.38 19.91
N PRO A 396 -10.05 -3.04 20.85
CA PRO A 396 -10.42 -2.36 22.08
C PRO A 396 -11.19 -1.06 21.88
N ALA A 397 -10.91 -0.31 20.80
CA ALA A 397 -11.59 0.95 20.51
C ALA A 397 -13.06 0.75 20.09
N ALA A 398 -13.39 -0.36 19.41
CA ALA A 398 -14.76 -0.62 19.00
C ALA A 398 -15.69 -0.90 20.19
N GLU A 399 -15.13 -1.40 21.29
CA GLU A 399 -15.85 -1.69 22.54
C GLU A 399 -16.01 -0.45 23.44
N MET A 400 -15.38 0.69 23.10
CA MET A 400 -15.49 1.92 23.89
C MET A 400 -16.89 2.51 23.75
N ALA A 401 -17.51 2.88 24.88
CA ALA A 401 -18.88 3.40 24.91
C ALA A 401 -19.01 4.82 24.30
N GLU A 402 -17.95 5.62 24.34
CA GLU A 402 -17.96 7.04 23.96
C GLU A 402 -17.72 7.22 22.45
N GLN A 403 -18.50 6.53 21.61
CA GLN A 403 -18.40 6.67 20.15
C GLN A 403 -18.81 8.07 19.70
N VAL A 404 -18.00 8.70 18.84
CA VAL A 404 -18.28 10.03 18.28
C VAL A 404 -19.28 9.90 17.12
N PRO A 405 -20.31 10.77 17.00
CA PRO A 405 -21.25 10.73 15.89
C PRO A 405 -20.59 10.99 14.52
N GLU A 406 -21.02 10.29 13.48
CA GLU A 406 -20.46 10.43 12.13
C GLU A 406 -20.53 11.85 11.56
N SER A 407 -21.55 12.64 11.91
CA SER A 407 -21.62 14.04 11.50
C SER A 407 -20.45 14.86 12.04
N VAL A 408 -20.06 14.64 13.31
CA VAL A 408 -18.93 15.32 13.95
C VAL A 408 -17.62 14.85 13.35
N LYS A 409 -17.48 13.54 13.05
CA LYS A 409 -16.27 13.02 12.38
C LYS A 409 -16.06 13.65 11.01
N ARG A 410 -17.14 13.80 10.22
CA ARG A 410 -17.09 14.44 8.90
C ARG A 410 -16.72 15.92 8.99
N GLU A 411 -17.35 16.67 9.89
CA GLU A 411 -17.03 18.08 10.12
C GLU A 411 -15.56 18.27 10.50
N ARG A 412 -15.04 17.43 11.42
CA ARG A 412 -13.62 17.44 11.81
C ARG A 412 -12.69 17.07 10.66
N LEU A 413 -13.06 16.09 9.85
CA LEU A 413 -12.28 15.69 8.67
C LEU A 413 -12.19 16.84 7.66
N GLU A 414 -13.32 17.48 7.34
CA GLU A 414 -13.37 18.62 6.42
C GLU A 414 -12.51 19.78 6.91
N ALA A 415 -12.67 20.18 8.18
CA ALA A 415 -11.88 21.26 8.78
C ALA A 415 -10.37 20.97 8.75
N LEU A 416 -9.97 19.72 9.04
CA LEU A 416 -8.56 19.31 9.00
C LEU A 416 -8.00 19.33 7.58
N MET A 417 -8.74 18.79 6.61
CA MET A 417 -8.31 18.77 5.21
C MET A 417 -8.19 20.19 4.63
N ASP A 418 -9.03 21.13 5.04
CA ASP A 418 -8.93 22.53 4.62
C ASP A 418 -7.70 23.23 5.22
N LEU A 419 -7.36 22.99 6.49
CA LEU A 419 -6.10 23.45 7.07
C LEU A 419 -4.90 22.87 6.30
N GLN A 420 -4.90 21.55 6.10
CA GLN A 420 -3.79 20.87 5.43
C GLN A 420 -3.61 21.33 3.98
N ARG A 421 -4.69 21.67 3.27
CA ARG A 421 -4.63 22.19 1.90
C ARG A 421 -3.74 23.43 1.82
N GLY A 422 -3.88 24.36 2.77
CA GLY A 422 -3.03 25.55 2.86
C GLY A 422 -1.56 25.19 3.09
N ILE A 423 -1.29 24.33 4.07
CA ILE A 423 0.07 23.86 4.41
C ILE A 423 0.75 23.19 3.20
N SER A 424 0.04 22.29 2.52
CA SER A 424 0.56 21.58 1.35
C SER A 424 0.81 22.52 0.15
N TRP A 425 -0.04 23.52 -0.05
CA TRP A 425 0.19 24.55 -1.06
C TRP A 425 1.46 25.36 -0.78
N GLU A 426 1.65 25.85 0.45
CA GLU A 426 2.87 26.60 0.84
C GLU A 426 4.14 25.75 0.67
N ALA A 427 4.08 24.47 1.03
CA ALA A 427 5.19 23.53 0.85
C ALA A 427 5.54 23.34 -0.63
N ASN A 428 4.53 23.21 -1.50
CA ASN A 428 4.72 23.09 -2.94
C ASN A 428 5.21 24.41 -3.57
N GLU A 429 4.68 25.56 -3.16
CA GLU A 429 5.09 26.88 -3.65
C GLU A 429 6.58 27.12 -3.38
N ALA A 430 7.09 26.68 -2.22
CA ALA A 430 8.50 26.78 -1.87
C ALA A 430 9.44 25.97 -2.81
N LEU A 431 8.91 25.06 -3.63
CA LEU A 431 9.64 24.31 -4.65
C LEU A 431 9.73 25.03 -5.99
N VAL A 432 8.89 26.05 -6.24
CA VAL A 432 8.88 26.80 -7.50
C VAL A 432 10.26 27.42 -7.76
N GLY A 433 10.76 27.23 -8.97
CA GLY A 433 12.09 27.66 -9.42
C GLY A 433 13.23 26.68 -9.11
N ARG A 434 13.01 25.65 -8.28
CA ARG A 434 14.03 24.62 -7.99
C ARG A 434 14.15 23.64 -9.15
N VAL A 435 15.32 23.01 -9.23
CA VAL A 435 15.57 21.89 -10.15
C VAL A 435 15.57 20.60 -9.35
N GLU A 436 14.66 19.70 -9.71
CA GLU A 436 14.44 18.41 -9.05
C GLU A 436 14.65 17.26 -10.04
N ALA A 437 14.99 16.08 -9.52
CA ALA A 437 14.96 14.87 -10.31
C ALA A 437 13.53 14.30 -10.32
N LEU A 438 13.01 14.04 -11.52
CA LEU A 438 11.67 13.50 -11.76
C LEU A 438 11.76 12.14 -12.44
N LEU A 439 11.00 11.18 -11.91
CA LEU A 439 10.74 9.89 -12.52
C LEU A 439 9.46 9.99 -13.35
N VAL A 440 9.56 9.77 -14.67
CA VAL A 440 8.41 9.81 -15.57
C VAL A 440 7.55 8.57 -15.35
N ASP A 441 6.27 8.74 -15.03
CA ASP A 441 5.34 7.64 -14.81
C ASP A 441 4.51 7.32 -16.04
N ARG A 442 3.99 8.34 -16.73
CA ARG A 442 3.09 8.17 -17.88
C ARG A 442 3.27 9.30 -18.89
N LEU A 443 3.04 9.00 -20.17
CA LEU A 443 2.86 10.01 -21.21
C LEU A 443 1.40 10.44 -21.29
N VAL A 444 1.17 11.73 -21.51
CA VAL A 444 -0.17 12.31 -21.60
C VAL A 444 -0.47 12.60 -23.06
N ASP A 445 -1.45 11.89 -23.61
CA ASP A 445 -1.87 12.01 -25.01
C ASP A 445 -3.23 12.73 -25.13
N ASP A 446 -3.97 12.83 -24.02
CA ASP A 446 -5.36 13.29 -23.93
C ASP A 446 -5.52 14.74 -23.46
N ASP A 447 -4.44 15.38 -22.99
CA ASP A 447 -4.41 16.78 -22.58
C ASP A 447 -3.32 17.54 -23.35
N PRO A 448 -3.66 18.58 -24.14
CA PRO A 448 -2.67 19.35 -24.89
C PRO A 448 -1.80 20.26 -24.00
N GLU A 449 -2.17 20.50 -22.74
CA GLU A 449 -1.42 21.33 -21.80
C GLU A 449 -0.18 20.62 -21.24
N TYR A 450 -0.17 19.28 -21.21
CA TYR A 450 0.89 18.48 -20.64
C TYR A 450 1.30 17.35 -21.58
N VAL A 451 2.56 16.92 -21.51
CA VAL A 451 3.07 15.80 -22.35
C VAL A 451 3.42 14.56 -21.55
N ALA A 452 3.60 14.70 -20.24
CA ALA A 452 3.91 13.61 -19.35
C ALA A 452 3.51 13.94 -17.90
N GLU A 453 3.34 12.89 -17.11
CA GLU A 453 3.18 12.93 -15.68
C GLU A 453 4.30 12.11 -15.04
N GLY A 454 4.77 12.57 -13.89
CA GLY A 454 5.77 11.86 -13.12
C GLY A 454 5.83 12.36 -11.68
N ARG A 455 6.81 11.89 -10.93
CA ARG A 455 6.99 12.20 -9.52
C ARG A 455 8.40 12.65 -9.23
N ILE A 456 8.52 13.72 -8.45
CA ILE A 456 9.81 14.11 -7.85
C ILE A 456 10.10 13.27 -6.61
N ARG A 457 11.32 13.40 -6.08
CA ARG A 457 11.78 12.67 -4.89
C ARG A 457 10.84 12.80 -3.68
N GLY A 458 10.12 13.92 -3.56
CA GLY A 458 9.14 14.18 -2.50
C GLY A 458 7.73 13.60 -2.70
N GLN A 459 7.43 12.97 -3.85
CA GLN A 459 6.09 12.49 -4.19
C GLN A 459 6.07 10.95 -4.29
N ALA A 460 5.28 10.29 -3.45
CA ALA A 460 5.04 8.84 -3.54
C ALA A 460 4.00 8.49 -4.63
N ILE A 461 4.08 7.28 -5.18
CA ILE A 461 3.07 6.75 -6.10
C ILE A 461 1.73 6.53 -5.38
N ASP A 462 0.63 6.74 -6.08
CA ASP A 462 -0.78 6.53 -5.67
C ASP A 462 -1.30 7.35 -4.49
N VAL A 463 -0.45 7.78 -3.55
CA VAL A 463 -0.85 8.38 -2.27
C VAL A 463 -0.56 9.87 -2.15
N ASP A 464 0.32 10.40 -3.00
CA ASP A 464 0.68 11.81 -3.06
C ASP A 464 0.21 12.43 -4.38
N GLY A 465 0.55 13.70 -4.58
CA GLY A 465 0.27 14.42 -5.83
C GLY A 465 1.36 14.13 -6.86
N LEU A 466 1.12 14.56 -8.08
CA LEU A 466 2.02 14.33 -9.21
C LEU A 466 2.66 15.63 -9.71
N THR A 467 3.64 15.50 -10.59
CA THR A 467 4.24 16.61 -11.30
C THR A 467 3.90 16.48 -12.78
N ARG A 468 3.19 17.46 -13.33
CA ARG A 468 2.84 17.53 -14.75
C ARG A 468 3.94 18.23 -15.55
N ILE A 469 4.28 17.68 -16.70
CA ILE A 469 5.35 18.19 -17.56
C ILE A 469 4.76 18.98 -18.72
N LEU A 470 5.19 20.24 -18.84
CA LEU A 470 4.79 21.11 -19.94
C LEU A 470 5.45 20.68 -21.28
N PRO A 471 4.76 20.89 -22.42
CA PRO A 471 5.31 20.62 -23.73
C PRO A 471 6.60 21.41 -23.99
N ASP A 472 7.63 20.69 -24.41
CA ASP A 472 8.90 21.23 -24.89
C ASP A 472 9.58 20.23 -25.83
N GLU A 473 10.54 20.66 -26.65
CA GLU A 473 11.31 19.80 -27.55
C GLU A 473 12.03 18.68 -26.77
N ALA A 474 12.62 19.01 -25.61
CA ALA A 474 13.25 18.04 -24.73
C ALA A 474 12.25 17.04 -24.09
N ALA A 475 10.99 17.45 -23.92
CA ALA A 475 9.97 16.62 -23.31
C ALA A 475 9.37 15.59 -24.30
N ARG A 476 9.54 15.80 -25.61
CA ARG A 476 9.03 14.88 -26.66
C ARG A 476 9.74 13.53 -26.71
N THR A 477 10.91 13.41 -26.10
CA THR A 477 11.71 12.17 -26.10
C THR A 477 11.56 11.36 -24.81
N LEU A 478 10.72 11.82 -23.87
CA LEU A 478 10.51 11.14 -22.60
C LEU A 478 9.87 9.78 -22.81
N ARG A 479 10.27 8.83 -21.95
CA ARG A 479 9.62 7.53 -21.80
C ARG A 479 9.34 7.26 -20.33
N PRO A 480 8.28 6.50 -20.01
CA PRO A 480 8.08 5.98 -18.66
C PRO A 480 9.34 5.30 -18.12
N GLY A 481 9.69 5.58 -16.86
CA GLY A 481 10.90 5.11 -16.21
C GLY A 481 12.16 5.96 -16.48
N ASP A 482 12.11 6.97 -17.33
CA ASP A 482 13.22 7.92 -17.46
C ASP A 482 13.32 8.78 -16.17
N LEU A 483 14.56 9.00 -15.71
CA LEU A 483 14.89 9.93 -14.63
C LEU A 483 15.50 11.18 -15.24
N VAL A 484 14.78 12.31 -15.16
CA VAL A 484 15.14 13.56 -15.82
C VAL A 484 15.17 14.74 -14.85
N PRO A 485 16.06 15.72 -15.05
CA PRO A 485 16.02 16.95 -14.28
C PRO A 485 14.90 17.84 -14.81
N VAL A 486 14.08 18.37 -13.91
CA VAL A 486 12.99 19.28 -14.22
C VAL A 486 13.10 20.53 -13.36
N ARG A 487 12.73 21.68 -13.91
CA ARG A 487 12.53 22.91 -13.13
C ARG A 487 11.04 23.05 -12.82
N ILE A 488 10.71 23.20 -11.55
CA ILE A 488 9.33 23.49 -11.13
C ILE A 488 9.00 24.93 -11.54
N GLU A 489 7.95 25.11 -12.35
CA GLU A 489 7.50 26.42 -12.85
C GLU A 489 6.29 26.93 -12.08
N ASP A 490 5.42 26.02 -11.60
CA ASP A 490 4.21 26.37 -10.85
C ASP A 490 3.84 25.28 -9.85
N ALA A 491 2.97 25.64 -8.89
CA ALA A 491 2.52 24.77 -7.81
C ALA A 491 1.00 24.90 -7.60
N LEU A 492 0.34 23.74 -7.52
CA LEU A 492 -1.03 23.61 -7.07
C LEU A 492 -1.04 23.07 -5.62
N GLU A 493 -2.22 22.89 -5.03
CA GLU A 493 -2.35 22.46 -3.64
C GLU A 493 -1.68 21.11 -3.35
N TYR A 494 -1.69 20.20 -4.32
CA TYR A 494 -1.08 18.86 -4.19
C TYR A 494 -0.11 18.52 -5.33
N ASP A 495 -0.36 19.07 -6.51
CA ASP A 495 0.39 18.82 -7.74
C ASP A 495 1.41 19.93 -8.03
N LEU A 496 2.40 19.61 -8.87
CA LEU A 496 3.38 20.56 -9.39
C LEU A 496 3.31 20.64 -10.91
N VAL A 497 3.77 21.74 -11.49
CA VAL A 497 3.97 21.88 -12.93
C VAL A 497 5.44 22.19 -13.18
N ALA A 498 6.04 21.46 -14.12
CA ALA A 498 7.47 21.55 -14.38
C ALA A 498 7.82 21.48 -15.87
N ARG A 499 9.03 21.92 -16.18
CA ARG A 499 9.64 21.80 -17.51
C ARG A 499 10.94 21.01 -17.43
N VAL A 500 11.16 20.13 -18.40
CA VAL A 500 12.44 19.41 -18.54
C VAL A 500 13.57 20.41 -18.79
N VAL A 501 14.67 20.28 -18.07
CA VAL A 501 15.87 21.09 -18.27
C VAL A 501 17.05 20.19 -18.64
N PRO A 502 18.10 20.72 -19.31
CA PRO A 502 19.32 19.97 -19.52
C PRO A 502 19.89 19.50 -18.18
N PRO A 503 20.57 18.34 -18.14
CA PRO A 503 21.27 17.91 -16.93
C PRO A 503 22.24 19.00 -16.49
N PRO A 504 22.35 19.27 -15.17
CA PRO A 504 23.32 20.24 -14.68
C PRO A 504 24.71 19.82 -15.17
N GLU A 505 25.48 20.77 -15.71
CA GLU A 505 26.86 20.50 -16.11
C GLU A 505 27.61 19.94 -14.88
N PRO A 506 28.38 18.85 -15.03
CA PRO A 506 29.17 18.35 -13.91
C PRO A 506 30.07 19.48 -13.43
N SER A 507 29.91 19.88 -12.18
CA SER A 507 30.77 20.88 -11.55
C SER A 507 32.21 20.39 -11.69
N VAL A 508 32.98 21.08 -12.53
CA VAL A 508 34.40 20.80 -12.72
C VAL A 508 35.08 20.94 -11.35
N PRO A 509 35.82 19.92 -10.89
CA PRO A 509 36.36 19.86 -9.53
C PRO A 509 37.33 21.00 -9.18
#